data_AF-A0A1B9NGC5-F1
#
_entry.id   AF-A0A1B9NGC5-F1
#
_cell.length_a   1.000
_cell.length_b   1.000
_cell.length_c   1.000
_cell.angle_alpha   90.00
_cell.angle_beta   90.00
_cell.angle_gamma   90.00
#
_symmetry.space_group_name_H-M   'P 1'
#
loop_
_entity.id
_entity.type
_entity.pdbx_description
1 polymer ?
#
loop_
_entity_poly.entity_id
_entity_poly.type
_entity_poly.pdbx_seq_one_letter_code
_entity_poly.pdbx_strand_id
1 'polypeptide(L)' 'MIMPRKIPLREQIRDAGGFYNWFNATLIRLAGPPQLGEGKGTPCSRCGEYKADHVERDGLLHCPV' A
#
# COMPACT_ATOMS: atom_id res chain seq x y z
N MET A 1 12.60 -30.86 19.83
CA MET A 1 11.97 -29.54 19.61
C MET A 1 13.05 -28.58 19.09
N ILE A 2 12.97 -28.16 17.83
CA ILE A 2 13.91 -27.19 17.26
C ILE A 2 13.40 -25.79 17.65
N MET A 3 14.01 -25.16 18.65
CA MET A 3 13.78 -23.73 18.88
C MET A 3 14.49 -22.97 17.76
N PRO A 4 13.80 -22.19 16.93
CA PRO A 4 14.49 -21.28 16.03
C PRO A 4 15.28 -20.30 16.89
N ARG A 5 16.61 -20.28 16.73
CA ARG A 5 17.45 -19.24 17.34
C ARG A 5 16.97 -17.90 16.77
N LYS A 6 16.18 -17.17 17.55
CA LYS A 6 15.75 -15.82 17.18
C LYS A 6 16.99 -14.94 17.15
N ILE A 7 17.24 -14.31 16.00
CA ILE A 7 18.30 -13.31 15.85
C ILE A 7 18.04 -12.21 16.90
N PRO A 8 19.04 -11.80 17.70
CA PRO A 8 18.88 -10.72 18.66
C PRO A 8 18.40 -9.43 17.97
N LEU A 9 17.52 -8.66 18.64
CA LEU A 9 16.96 -7.41 18.10
C LEU A 9 18.05 -6.45 17.59
N ARG A 10 19.16 -6.35 18.33
CA ARG A 10 20.27 -5.47 17.98
C ARG A 10 20.94 -5.85 16.67
N GLU A 11 21.03 -7.15 16.38
CA GLU A 11 21.57 -7.67 15.13
C GLU A 11 20.59 -7.44 13.98
N GLN A 12 19.29 -7.65 14.19
CA GLN A 12 18.25 -7.31 13.20
C GLN A 12 18.28 -5.83 12.79
N ILE A 13 18.46 -4.92 13.76
CA ILE A 13 18.55 -3.47 13.50
C ILE A 13 19.79 -3.14 12.67
N ARG A 14 20.93 -3.78 12.98
CA ARG A 14 22.19 -3.59 12.25
C ARG A 14 22.07 -4.13 10.82
N ASP A 15 21.50 -5.31 10.65
CA ASP A 15 21.33 -5.95 9.34
C ASP A 15 20.36 -5.16 8.44
N ALA A 16 19.38 -4.48 9.03
CA ALA A 16 18.49 -3.55 8.32
C ALA A 16 19.13 -2.20 7.95
N GLY A 17 20.37 -1.94 8.37
CA GLY A 17 21.06 -0.67 8.12
C GLY A 17 20.65 0.47 9.07
N GLY A 18 20.12 0.15 10.26
CA GLY A 18 19.77 1.12 11.29
C GLY A 18 18.34 1.02 11.80
N PHE A 19 18.05 1.73 12.89
CA PHE A 19 16.76 1.64 13.60
C PHE A 19 15.58 2.08 12.73
N TYR A 20 15.73 3.18 11.99
CA TYR A 20 14.65 3.70 11.13
C TYR A 20 14.21 2.67 10.08
N ASN A 21 15.16 2.05 9.38
CA ASN A 21 14.88 1.06 8.35
C ASN A 21 14.24 -0.21 8.94
N TRP A 22 14.78 -0.71 10.05
CA TRP A 22 14.20 -1.86 10.76
C TRP A 22 12.76 -1.57 11.19
N PHE A 23 12.50 -0.38 11.74
CA PHE A 23 11.18 0.00 12.23
C PHE A 23 10.19 0.16 11.07
N ASN A 24 10.57 0.85 9.99
CA ASN A 24 9.74 0.97 8.78
C ASN A 24 9.40 -0.39 8.17
N ALA A 25 10.39 -1.28 8.03
CA ALA A 25 10.15 -2.61 7.49
C ALA A 25 9.20 -3.42 8.39
N THR A 26 9.36 -3.29 9.71
CA THR A 26 8.49 -3.93 10.70
C THR A 26 7.05 -3.39 10.60
N LEU A 27 6.87 -2.08 10.49
CA LEU A 27 5.56 -1.45 10.31
C LEU A 27 4.86 -1.90 9.03
N ILE A 28 5.56 -1.93 7.89
CA ILE A 28 5.00 -2.39 6.61
C ILE A 28 4.54 -3.85 6.72
N ARG A 29 5.36 -4.70 7.34
CA ARG A 29 5.02 -6.12 7.53
C ARG A 29 3.80 -6.30 8.44
N LEU A 30 3.66 -5.46 9.47
CA LEU A 30 2.50 -5.45 10.38
C LEU A 30 1.22 -4.91 9.72
N ALA A 31 1.34 -3.83 8.94
CA ALA A 31 0.21 -3.23 8.23
C ALA A 31 -0.37 -4.18 7.17
N GLY A 32 0.47 -5.08 6.63
CA GLY A 32 0.08 -6.03 5.60
C GLY A 32 0.02 -5.39 4.21
N PRO A 33 -0.39 -6.15 3.19
CA PRO A 33 -0.57 -5.62 1.84
C PRO A 33 -1.63 -4.51 1.83
N PRO A 34 -1.53 -3.54 0.91
CA PRO A 34 -2.55 -2.50 0.77
C PRO A 34 -3.91 -3.15 0.52
N GLN A 35 -4.89 -2.83 1.37
CA GLN A 35 -6.27 -3.25 1.18
C GLN A 35 -6.88 -2.37 0.09
N LEU A 36 -6.97 -2.91 -1.13
CA LEU A 36 -7.80 -2.34 -2.18
C LEU A 36 -9.24 -2.73 -1.85
N GLY A 37 -10.11 -1.75 -1.60
CA GLY A 37 -11.53 -2.02 -1.42
C GLY A 37 -12.12 -2.64 -2.69
N GLU A 38 -13.01 -3.62 -2.53
CA GLU A 38 -13.79 -4.13 -3.65
C GLU A 38 -14.73 -3.02 -4.15
N GLY A 39 -14.68 -2.70 -5.44
CA GLY A 39 -15.60 -1.75 -6.06
C GLY A 39 -14.92 -0.74 -7.00
N LYS A 40 -15.75 0.09 -7.62
CA LYS A 40 -15.32 1.08 -8.62
C LYS A 40 -14.68 2.35 -8.05
N GLY A 41 -14.44 2.38 -6.73
CA GLY A 41 -13.86 3.52 -6.02
C GLY A 41 -14.85 4.67 -5.80
N THR A 42 -14.32 5.89 -5.69
CA THR A 42 -15.13 7.09 -5.40
C THR A 42 -15.85 7.59 -6.66
N PRO A 43 -17.16 7.94 -6.57
CA PRO A 43 -17.88 8.56 -7.68
C PRO A 43 -17.32 9.95 -8.03
N CYS A 44 -17.47 10.34 -9.29
CA CYS A 44 -17.06 11.64 -9.80
C CYS A 44 -18.00 12.73 -9.29
N SER A 45 -17.44 13.81 -8.75
CA SER A 45 -18.21 14.95 -8.23
C SER A 45 -18.97 15.73 -9.30
N ARG A 46 -18.68 15.50 -10.60
CA ARG A 46 -19.32 16.23 -11.71
C ARG A 46 -20.50 15.47 -12.32
N CYS A 47 -20.33 14.18 -12.63
CA CYS A 47 -21.35 13.38 -13.32
C CYS A 47 -21.99 12.29 -12.45
N GLY A 48 -21.47 12.04 -11.24
CA GLY A 48 -21.96 10.98 -10.35
C GLY A 48 -21.48 9.57 -10.70
N GLU A 49 -21.04 9.33 -11.93
CA GLU A 49 -20.47 8.04 -12.35
C GLU A 49 -19.11 7.75 -11.70
N TYR A 50 -18.75 6.47 -11.61
CA TYR A 50 -17.46 6.08 -11.04
C TYR A 50 -16.28 6.55 -11.91
N LYS A 51 -15.18 6.93 -11.27
CA LYS A 51 -13.95 7.33 -12.00
C LYS A 51 -13.41 6.22 -12.90
N ALA A 52 -13.64 4.96 -12.53
CA ALA A 52 -13.30 3.79 -13.35
C ALA A 52 -14.03 3.76 -14.71
N ASP A 53 -15.18 4.43 -14.83
CA ASP A 53 -15.99 4.49 -16.06
C ASP A 53 -15.72 5.76 -16.89
N HIS A 54 -14.72 6.57 -16.52
CA HIS A 54 -14.34 7.78 -17.28
C HIS A 54 -13.49 7.44 -18.52
N VAL A 55 -13.65 8.25 -19.56
CA VAL A 55 -12.92 8.05 -20.82
C VAL A 55 -11.66 8.92 -20.82
N GLU A 56 -10.51 8.32 -21.10
CA GLU A 56 -9.27 9.06 -21.25
C GLU A 56 -9.22 9.76 -22.62
N ARG A 57 -8.98 11.07 -22.60
CA ARG A 57 -8.77 11.91 -23.79
C ARG A 57 -7.70 12.95 -23.47
N ASP A 58 -6.72 13.10 -24.37
CA ASP A 58 -5.62 14.07 -24.21
C ASP A 58 -4.85 13.94 -22.87
N GLY A 59 -4.76 12.71 -22.34
CA GLY A 59 -4.11 12.40 -21.06
C GLY A 59 -4.92 12.79 -19.82
N LEU A 60 -6.18 13.17 -19.99
CA LEU A 60 -7.11 13.53 -18.92
C LEU A 60 -8.32 12.58 -18.91
N LEU A 61 -8.84 12.28 -17.72
CA LEU A 61 -10.10 11.55 -17.57
C LEU A 61 -11.27 12.51 -17.72
N HIS A 62 -12.14 12.24 -18.70
CA HIS A 62 -13.35 12.99 -18.97
C HIS A 62 -14.59 12.19 -18.55
N CYS A 63 -15.64 12.91 -18.15
CA CYS A 63 -16.93 12.29 -17.87
C CYS A 63 -17.42 11.51 -19.09
N PRO A 64 -18.07 10.35 -18.88
CA PRO A 64 -18.77 9.67 -19.96
C PRO A 64 -19.82 10.64 -20.53
N VAL A 65 -19.85 10.75 -21.85
CA VAL A 65 -20.76 11.64 -22.60
C VAL A 65 -22.14 11.00 -22.70
#